data_AF-A0A8G0PDH6-F1
#
_entry.id   AF-A0A8G0PDH6-F1
#
_cell.length_a   1.000
_cell.length_b   1.000
_cell.length_c   1.000
_cell.angle_alpha   90.00
_cell.angle_beta   90.00
_cell.angle_gamma   90.00
#
_symmetry.space_group_name_H-M   'P 1'
#
loop_
_entity.id
_entity.type
_entity.pdbx_description
1 polymer ?
#
loop_
_entity_poly.entity_id
_entity_poly.type
_entity_poly.pdbx_seq_one_letter_code
_entity_poly.pdbx_strand_id
1 'polypeptide(L)'
;MPVSDDLHPRNFVTKLLGYERVVDIPNSNTMLHDLLPASIILAEHGETGVYNFTNPGSISHNEVLKLFKEIVRPDFNWKNFTLEEQAKVIKTGRSNCTLDTTKLETKLGEYKYGIPEIHEAYKRCFKRMKAAGIK
;
A
#
# COMPACT_ATOMS: atom_id res chain seq x y z
N MET A 1 0.55 0.58 -5.55
CA MET A 1 1.99 0.70 -5.18
C MET A 1 2.38 -0.46 -4.27
N PRO A 2 3.56 -1.11 -4.41
CA PRO A 2 3.89 -2.33 -3.67
C PRO A 2 4.35 -2.05 -2.24
N VAL A 3 3.84 -2.85 -1.30
CA VAL A 3 4.14 -2.77 0.13
C VAL A 3 4.57 -4.14 0.65
N SER A 4 5.69 -4.19 1.36
CA SER A 4 6.25 -5.38 2.00
C SER A 4 6.39 -5.17 3.52
N ASP A 5 6.59 -6.27 4.24
CA ASP A 5 6.78 -6.30 5.70
C ASP A 5 8.21 -5.94 6.14
N ASP A 6 9.01 -5.36 5.25
CA ASP A 6 10.40 -4.97 5.47
C ASP A 6 10.63 -3.52 5.03
N LEU A 7 11.85 -2.99 5.23
CA LEU A 7 12.24 -1.66 4.74
C LEU A 7 13.08 -1.74 3.46
N HIS A 8 12.76 -2.67 2.54
CA HIS A 8 13.46 -2.76 1.27
C HIS A 8 13.36 -1.44 0.47
N PRO A 9 14.39 -0.98 -0.26
CA PRO A 9 14.37 0.30 -0.98
C PRO A 9 13.24 0.45 -2.01
N ARG A 10 12.69 -0.66 -2.52
CA ARG A 10 11.56 -0.66 -3.46
C ARG A 10 10.19 -0.60 -2.76
N ASN A 11 10.11 -0.85 -1.46
CA ASN A 11 8.89 -0.74 -0.69
C ASN A 11 8.39 0.71 -0.70
N PHE A 12 7.10 0.89 -0.94
CA PHE A 12 6.45 2.20 -0.87
C PHE A 12 6.68 2.89 0.48
N VAL A 13 6.58 2.16 1.60
CA VAL A 13 6.75 2.73 2.94
C VAL A 13 8.17 3.28 3.11
N THR A 14 9.20 2.54 2.72
CA THR A 14 10.61 3.00 2.76
C THR A 14 10.80 4.30 1.97
N LYS A 15 10.19 4.41 0.79
CA LYS A 15 10.27 5.63 -0.01
C LYS A 15 9.64 6.82 0.69
N LEU A 16 8.46 6.63 1.30
CA LEU A 16 7.81 7.70 2.07
C LEU A 16 8.67 8.19 3.23
N LEU A 17 9.30 7.27 3.96
CA LEU A 17 10.18 7.61 5.08
C LEU A 17 11.44 8.36 4.63
N GLY A 18 11.86 8.18 3.37
CA GLY A 18 13.02 8.86 2.79
C GLY A 18 12.74 10.23 2.17
N TYR A 19 11.47 10.63 2.03
CA TYR A 19 11.12 11.92 1.46
C TYR A 19 11.15 13.03 2.52
N GLU A 20 11.75 14.18 2.18
CA GLU A 20 11.71 15.36 3.06
C GLU A 20 10.27 15.86 3.26
N ARG A 21 9.45 15.76 2.21
CA ARG A 21 8.05 16.19 2.19
C ARG A 21 7.21 15.22 1.38
N VAL A 22 5.96 15.04 1.79
CA VAL A 22 5.00 14.14 1.13
C VAL A 22 3.79 14.90 0.59
N VAL A 23 3.20 14.35 -0.46
CA VAL A 23 1.88 14.76 -0.98
C VAL A 23 0.83 13.89 -0.33
N ASP A 24 -0.39 14.39 -0.16
CA ASP A 24 -1.46 13.63 0.51
C ASP A 24 -2.61 13.32 -0.45
N ILE A 25 -2.44 12.27 -1.26
CA ILE A 25 -3.43 11.84 -2.24
C ILE A 25 -3.73 10.35 -2.07
N PRO A 26 -5.00 9.95 -1.90
CA PRO A 26 -5.40 8.54 -1.81
C PRO A 26 -5.05 7.75 -3.07
N ASN A 27 -4.54 6.53 -2.87
CA ASN A 27 -4.17 5.61 -3.96
C ASN A 27 -4.41 4.15 -3.57
N SER A 28 -4.68 3.32 -4.58
CA SER A 28 -4.72 1.87 -4.39
C SER A 28 -3.31 1.27 -4.24
N ASN A 29 -3.16 0.42 -3.24
CA ASN A 29 -1.88 -0.19 -2.86
C ASN A 29 -1.95 -1.72 -2.90
N THR A 30 -0.81 -2.35 -3.15
CA THR A 30 -0.67 -3.80 -3.29
C THR A 30 0.17 -4.30 -2.11
N MET A 31 -0.48 -4.90 -1.13
CA MET A 31 0.19 -5.57 -0.02
C MET A 31 0.70 -6.92 -0.50
N LEU A 32 2.01 -7.04 -0.66
CA LEU A 32 2.62 -8.25 -1.22
C LEU A 32 2.36 -9.48 -0.36
N HIS A 33 2.29 -9.31 0.96
CA HIS A 33 1.94 -10.38 1.89
C HIS A 33 0.58 -11.03 1.57
N ASP A 34 -0.40 -10.23 1.15
CA ASP A 34 -1.76 -10.70 0.87
C ASP A 34 -1.92 -11.09 -0.62
N LEU A 35 -1.27 -10.36 -1.53
CA LEU A 35 -1.52 -10.48 -2.98
C LEU A 35 -0.59 -11.48 -3.68
N LEU A 36 0.60 -11.79 -3.14
CA LEU A 36 1.46 -12.83 -3.73
C LEU A 36 0.82 -14.23 -3.60
N PRO A 37 0.28 -14.66 -2.44
CA PRO A 37 -0.46 -15.92 -2.38
C PRO A 37 -1.67 -15.94 -3.31
N ALA A 38 -2.40 -14.82 -3.43
CA ALA A 38 -3.50 -14.70 -4.38
C ALA A 38 -3.06 -14.93 -5.83
N SER A 39 -1.88 -14.43 -6.25
CA SER A 39 -1.37 -14.67 -7.60
C SER A 39 -1.06 -16.14 -7.88
N ILE A 40 -0.60 -16.87 -6.87
CA ILE A 40 -0.35 -18.32 -6.99
C ILE A 40 -1.68 -19.06 -7.14
N ILE A 41 -2.67 -18.74 -6.32
CA ILE A 41 -4.02 -19.34 -6.39
C ILE A 41 -4.63 -19.14 -7.78
N LEU A 42 -4.57 -17.92 -8.33
CA LEU A 42 -5.07 -17.63 -9.67
C LEU A 42 -4.33 -18.46 -10.74
N ALA A 43 -3.00 -18.56 -10.64
CA ALA A 43 -2.19 -19.33 -11.58
C ALA A 43 -2.49 -20.83 -11.51
N GLU A 44 -2.64 -21.41 -10.32
CA GLU A 44 -2.96 -22.82 -10.11
C GLU A 44 -4.33 -23.21 -10.69
N HIS A 45 -5.28 -22.27 -10.69
CA HIS A 45 -6.61 -22.47 -11.28
C HIS A 45 -6.69 -22.07 -12.76
N GLY A 46 -5.59 -21.65 -13.38
CA GLY A 46 -5.55 -21.23 -14.78
C GLY A 46 -6.39 -19.98 -15.06
N GLU A 47 -6.58 -19.11 -14.06
CA GLU A 47 -7.30 -17.85 -14.23
C GLU A 47 -6.51 -16.89 -15.13
N THR A 48 -7.19 -16.35 -16.14
CA THR A 48 -6.57 -15.50 -17.17
C THR A 48 -7.31 -14.16 -17.33
N GLY A 49 -6.73 -13.27 -18.13
CA GLY A 49 -7.25 -11.93 -18.37
C GLY A 49 -6.75 -10.89 -17.35
N VAL A 50 -7.35 -9.71 -17.38
CA VAL A 50 -6.87 -8.55 -16.62
C VAL A 50 -7.55 -8.48 -15.25
N TYR A 51 -6.76 -8.28 -14.20
CA TYR A 51 -7.21 -8.04 -12.83
C TYR A 51 -6.54 -6.78 -12.28
N ASN A 52 -7.32 -5.89 -11.68
CA ASN A 52 -6.78 -4.82 -10.85
C ASN A 52 -6.21 -5.44 -9.57
N PHE A 53 -4.89 -5.42 -9.43
CA PHE A 53 -4.18 -6.24 -8.44
C PHE A 53 -3.70 -5.42 -7.24
N THR A 54 -4.66 -4.85 -6.53
CA THR A 54 -4.48 -4.05 -5.31
C THR A 54 -5.40 -4.58 -4.21
N ASN A 55 -5.11 -4.23 -2.97
CA ASN A 55 -6.09 -4.41 -1.90
C ASN A 55 -7.30 -3.49 -2.15
N PRO A 56 -8.50 -3.87 -1.68
CA PRO A 56 -9.70 -3.04 -1.80
C PRO A 56 -9.54 -1.70 -1.10
N GLY A 57 -10.10 -0.65 -1.69
CA GLY A 57 -10.04 0.71 -1.19
C GLY A 57 -8.82 1.50 -1.66
N SER A 58 -8.61 2.65 -1.00
CA SER A 58 -7.48 3.54 -1.22
C SER A 58 -7.03 4.14 0.09
N ILE A 59 -5.76 4.51 0.17
CA ILE A 59 -5.17 5.11 1.37
C ILE A 59 -4.22 6.23 0.97
N SER A 60 -4.25 7.32 1.72
CA SER A 60 -3.42 8.48 1.53
C SER A 60 -2.01 8.29 2.12
N HIS A 61 -1.09 9.18 1.77
CA HIS A 61 0.27 9.11 2.31
C HIS A 61 0.27 9.46 3.79
N ASN A 62 -0.52 10.46 4.21
CA ASN A 62 -0.66 10.81 5.62
C ASN A 62 -1.26 9.68 6.44
N GLU A 63 -2.26 8.96 5.92
CA GLU A 63 -2.86 7.82 6.62
C GLU A 63 -1.84 6.71 6.85
N VAL A 64 -1.04 6.38 5.83
CA VAL A 64 0.07 5.42 5.95
C VAL A 64 1.09 5.87 7.00
N LEU A 65 1.55 7.12 6.94
CA LEU A 65 2.56 7.64 7.87
C LEU A 65 2.03 7.75 9.30
N LYS A 66 0.75 8.06 9.48
CA LYS A 66 0.08 8.06 10.78
C LYS A 66 0.04 6.67 11.38
N LEU A 67 -0.40 5.67 10.63
CA LEU A 67 -0.38 4.27 11.08
C LEU A 67 1.04 3.79 11.40
N PHE A 68 2.04 4.20 10.60
CA PHE A 68 3.43 3.85 10.84
C PHE A 68 3.95 4.47 12.14
N LYS A 69 3.65 5.76 12.38
CA LYS A 69 3.97 6.46 13.62
C LYS A 69 3.33 5.75 14.82
N GLU A 70 2.04 5.48 14.77
CA GLU A 70 1.29 4.88 15.88
C GLU A 70 1.77 3.47 16.23
N ILE A 71 2.09 2.66 15.22
CA ILE A 71 2.36 1.23 15.42
C ILE A 71 3.86 0.96 15.54
N VAL A 72 4.67 1.51 14.64
CA VAL A 72 6.09 1.14 14.47
C VAL A 72 7.02 2.16 15.15
N ARG A 73 6.88 3.46 14.82
CA ARG A 73 7.85 4.50 15.22
C ARG A 73 7.15 5.77 15.77
N PRO A 74 6.77 5.82 17.06
CA PRO A 74 6.03 6.95 17.66
C PRO A 74 6.71 8.32 17.51
N ASP A 75 8.03 8.34 17.54
CA ASP A 75 8.84 9.57 17.41
C ASP A 75 8.98 10.05 15.96
N PHE A 76 8.49 9.28 14.99
CA PHE A 76 8.51 9.67 13.58
C PHE A 76 7.65 10.90 13.33
N ASN A 77 8.18 11.85 12.55
CA ASN A 77 7.45 13.03 12.10
C ASN A 77 7.73 13.25 10.62
N TRP A 78 6.78 13.83 9.90
CA TRP A 78 6.89 14.16 8.49
C TRP A 78 6.34 15.55 8.21
N LYS A 79 6.61 16.06 7.01
CA LYS A 79 6.11 17.35 6.54
C LYS A 79 5.35 17.15 5.23
N ASN A 80 4.32 17.97 5.01
CA ASN A 80 3.58 17.96 3.76
C ASN A 80 4.04 19.11 2.87
N PHE A 81 3.93 18.93 1.55
CA PHE A 81 4.07 20.03 0.62
C PHE A 81 2.92 21.03 0.77
N THR A 82 3.21 22.31 0.57
CA THR A 82 2.16 23.26 0.20
C THR A 82 1.75 23.04 -1.26
N LEU A 83 0.56 23.50 -1.66
CA LEU A 83 0.08 23.36 -3.04
C LEU A 83 1.04 24.00 -4.07
N GLU A 84 1.63 25.15 -3.73
CA GLU A 84 2.60 25.84 -4.59
C GLU A 84 3.93 25.09 -4.71
N GLU A 85 4.40 24.48 -3.63
CA GLU A 85 5.63 23.67 -3.65
C GLU A 85 5.44 22.40 -4.45
N GLN A 86 4.28 21.74 -4.28
CA GLN A 86 3.93 20.53 -5.01
C GLN A 86 3.96 20.75 -6.53
N ALA A 87 3.42 21.89 -7.00
CA ALA A 87 3.41 22.23 -8.43
C ALA A 87 4.81 22.43 -9.03
N LYS A 88 5.80 22.85 -8.22
CA LYS A 88 7.17 23.10 -8.67
C LYS A 88 8.03 21.83 -8.73
N VAL A 89 7.72 20.82 -7.92
CA VAL A 89 8.53 19.59 -7.77
C VAL A 89 8.06 18.48 -8.72
N ILE A 90 6.78 18.47 -9.09
CA ILE A 90 6.21 17.46 -9.99
C ILE A 90 6.58 17.81 -11.44
N LYS A 91 7.69 17.26 -11.94
CA LYS A 91 8.11 17.40 -13.36
C LYS A 91 7.12 16.78 -14.36
N THR A 92 6.36 15.77 -13.92
CA THR A 92 5.36 15.03 -14.69
C THR A 92 4.27 14.54 -13.75
N GLY A 93 2.99 14.63 -14.15
CA GLY A 93 1.87 14.18 -13.32
C GLY A 93 2.06 12.76 -12.81
N ARG A 94 1.86 12.54 -11.51
CA ARG A 94 1.83 11.18 -10.93
C ARG A 94 0.43 10.61 -11.12
N SER A 95 0.35 9.33 -11.51
CA SER A 95 -0.92 8.62 -11.52
C SER A 95 -1.43 8.53 -10.08
N ASN A 96 -2.57 9.17 -9.83
CA ASN A 96 -3.33 9.01 -8.59
C ASN A 96 -4.65 8.36 -8.96
N CYS A 97 -4.83 7.09 -8.63
CA CYS A 97 -6.04 6.37 -8.97
C CYS A 97 -6.45 5.36 -7.90
N THR A 98 -7.76 5.18 -7.81
CA THR A 98 -8.38 4.09 -7.08
C THR A 98 -8.83 3.05 -8.11
N LEU A 99 -8.39 1.81 -7.94
CA LEU A 99 -8.76 0.72 -8.82
C LEU A 99 -9.92 -0.07 -8.21
N ASP A 100 -10.90 -0.43 -9.05
CA ASP A 100 -11.98 -1.32 -8.64
C ASP A 100 -11.48 -2.76 -8.55
N THR A 101 -11.56 -3.35 -7.35
CA THR A 101 -11.10 -4.69 -7.02
C THR A 101 -12.20 -5.74 -7.03
N THR A 102 -13.45 -5.37 -7.35
CA THR A 102 -14.62 -6.27 -7.30
C THR A 102 -14.39 -7.58 -8.06
N LYS A 103 -13.77 -7.51 -9.25
CA LYS A 103 -13.44 -8.71 -10.04
C LYS A 103 -12.47 -9.63 -9.31
N LEU A 104 -11.41 -9.07 -8.72
CA LEU A 104 -10.40 -9.83 -7.99
C LEU A 104 -10.99 -10.45 -6.72
N GLU A 105 -11.73 -9.67 -5.95
CA GLU A 105 -12.37 -10.11 -4.71
C GLU A 105 -13.38 -11.24 -4.95
N THR A 106 -14.24 -11.08 -5.96
CA THR A 106 -15.23 -12.11 -6.32
C THR A 106 -14.53 -13.41 -6.70
N LYS A 107 -13.52 -13.33 -7.56
CA LYS A 107 -12.80 -14.51 -8.04
C LYS A 107 -12.04 -15.23 -6.92
N LEU A 108 -11.30 -14.49 -6.08
CA LEU A 108 -10.60 -15.10 -4.94
C LEU A 108 -11.58 -15.68 -3.91
N GLY A 109 -12.78 -15.08 -3.78
CA GLY A 109 -13.87 -15.60 -2.97
C GLY A 109 -14.34 -17.00 -3.39
N GLU A 110 -14.36 -17.31 -4.69
CA GLU A 110 -14.66 -18.67 -5.20
C GLU A 110 -13.65 -19.71 -4.65
N TYR A 111 -12.41 -19.29 -4.42
CA TYR A 111 -11.33 -20.11 -3.86
C TYR A 111 -11.18 -19.98 -2.33
N LYS A 112 -12.15 -19.34 -1.66
CA LYS A 112 -12.15 -19.10 -0.20
C LYS A 112 -10.93 -18.32 0.28
N TYR A 113 -10.38 -17.45 -0.58
CA TYR A 113 -9.27 -16.56 -0.24
C TYR A 113 -9.75 -15.11 -0.19
N GLY A 114 -9.61 -14.48 0.98
CA GLY A 114 -10.01 -13.09 1.19
C GLY A 114 -8.81 -12.15 1.28
N ILE A 115 -8.87 -11.03 0.56
CA ILE A 115 -7.89 -9.94 0.70
C ILE A 115 -8.46 -8.85 1.60
N PRO A 116 -7.69 -8.36 2.60
CA PRO A 116 -8.18 -7.31 3.49
C PRO A 116 -8.23 -5.95 2.77
N GLU A 117 -9.17 -5.10 3.19
CA GLU A 117 -9.20 -3.67 2.84
C GLU A 117 -7.88 -3.01 3.24
N ILE A 118 -7.45 -2.02 2.46
CA ILE A 118 -6.08 -1.51 2.50
C ILE A 118 -5.64 -0.96 3.88
N HIS A 119 -6.51 -0.33 4.66
CA HIS A 119 -6.16 0.17 6.00
C HIS A 119 -5.91 -0.97 6.99
N GLU A 120 -6.75 -2.01 6.94
CA GLU A 120 -6.56 -3.20 7.76
C GLU A 120 -5.29 -3.95 7.34
N ALA A 121 -5.04 -4.02 6.03
CA ALA A 121 -3.82 -4.61 5.49
C ALA A 121 -2.55 -3.88 5.99
N TYR A 122 -2.55 -2.53 6.00
CA TYR A 122 -1.47 -1.73 6.56
C TYR A 122 -1.29 -1.96 8.07
N LYS A 123 -2.38 -2.00 8.85
CA LYS A 123 -2.31 -2.30 10.29
C LYS A 123 -1.66 -3.66 10.55
N ARG A 124 -2.02 -4.69 9.77
CA ARG A 124 -1.42 -6.04 9.88
C ARG A 124 0.06 -6.01 9.49
N CYS A 125 0.40 -5.37 8.37
CA CYS A 125 1.77 -5.18 7.92
C CYS A 125 2.63 -4.52 9.00
N PHE A 126 2.19 -3.39 9.55
CA PHE A 126 2.95 -2.65 10.57
C PHE A 126 3.07 -3.41 11.90
N LYS A 127 2.06 -4.19 12.29
CA LYS A 127 2.19 -5.10 13.44
C LYS A 127 3.27 -6.16 13.19
N ARG A 128 3.33 -6.75 11.99
CA ARG A 128 4.38 -7.70 11.60
C ARG A 128 5.77 -7.04 11.58
N MET A 129 5.88 -5.85 10.99
CA MET A 129 7.13 -5.07 10.98
C MET A 129 7.64 -4.80 12.40
N LYS A 130 6.77 -4.33 13.30
CA LYS A 130 7.11 -4.09 14.71
C LYS A 130 7.56 -5.38 15.41
N ALA A 131 6.84 -6.49 15.19
CA ALA A 131 7.19 -7.79 15.75
C ALA A 131 8.54 -8.31 15.23
N ALA A 132 8.91 -7.98 13.99
CA ALA A 132 10.21 -8.27 13.39
C ALA A 132 11.34 -7.34 13.87
N GLY A 133 11.07 -6.43 14.82
CA GLY A 133 12.07 -5.56 15.42
C GLY A 133 12.36 -4.29 14.63
N ILE A 134 11.57 -3.98 13.60
CA ILE A 134 11.66 -2.68 12.91
C ILE A 134 11.22 -1.59 13.89
N LYS A 135 12.09 -0.60 14.06
CA LYS A 135 11.90 0.56 14.93
C LYS A 135 12.04 1.83 14.11
#